data_AF-A0A2K3CQZ8-F1
#
_entry.id   AF-A0A2K3CQZ8-F1
#
_cell.length_a   1.000
_cell.length_b   1.000
_cell.length_c   1.000
_cell.angle_alpha   90.00
_cell.angle_beta   90.00
_cell.angle_gamma   90.00
#
_symmetry.space_group_name_H-M   'P 1'
#
loop_
_entity.id
_entity.type
_entity.pdbx_description
1 polymer ?
#
loop_
_entity_poly.entity_id
_entity_poly.type
_entity_poly.pdbx_seq_one_letter_code
_entity_poly.pdbx_strand_id
1 'polypeptide(L)'
;MVLLQSLKTNLHSTSSSPQTFAVPAPAVSAVAFRPTGQAGHGQVLLATSFGIVPLRLPPPGEDLTIEKPRVEPPVPLRNVQHSGFDHQRIFDASFDPLSGFVLMACGHSLYGIDESNRVDCLAGDPYAGDGAVLVDGPAVHARFTGAQRLAAAGGGLTFIRDRCSASRNGFLLRALHELPLPAEQGGGGTGLRAATTVHMGAAGDVGPHTFAYCPSRKSLVYATRGRALHQLMPHGVTRQLAGNDEPLASAAAANSAAAAASANDSASDDPDSAVAMSSGGAGGGGGRSAGRGVPQEEELRYGMGAGGGMDAGVNPCLMWPGACSFMPFTNIQAVAADPDGSGDIYVLDGVSGSSTTLKVLRGDGQLDTLAVGLRIGPKGSGRWPRLAALPGRRLIIYGVSQHDLMILQL
;
A
#
# COMPACT_ATOMS: atom_id res chain seq x y z
N MET A 1 0.79 36.53 -50.76
CA MET A 1 1.97 36.56 -49.86
C MET A 1 1.59 35.82 -48.60
N VAL A 2 1.92 34.53 -48.53
CA VAL A 2 1.58 33.63 -47.42
C VAL A 2 2.87 33.34 -46.65
N LEU A 3 2.81 33.54 -45.34
CA LEU A 3 3.89 33.42 -44.38
C LEU A 3 4.38 31.96 -44.28
N LEU A 4 5.65 31.72 -44.59
CA LEU A 4 6.39 30.50 -44.22
C LEU A 4 6.95 30.72 -42.80
N GLN A 5 6.22 30.29 -41.78
CA GLN A 5 6.80 30.05 -40.45
C GLN A 5 7.31 28.61 -40.40
N SER A 6 8.63 28.50 -40.45
CA SER A 6 9.38 27.26 -40.27
C SER A 6 9.09 26.66 -38.90
N LEU A 7 8.66 25.40 -38.92
CA LEU A 7 8.48 24.49 -37.79
C LEU A 7 9.72 24.47 -36.89
N LYS A 8 9.64 25.12 -35.73
CA LYS A 8 10.43 24.69 -34.56
C LYS A 8 9.79 23.40 -34.06
N THR A 9 10.37 22.28 -34.47
CA THR A 9 10.24 21.01 -33.77
C THR A 9 10.68 21.21 -32.32
N ASN A 10 9.71 21.34 -31.42
CA ASN A 10 9.92 21.17 -29.98
C ASN A 10 10.26 19.71 -29.72
N LEU A 11 11.52 19.34 -29.99
CA LEU A 11 12.16 18.19 -29.39
C LEU A 11 12.08 18.38 -27.87
N HIS A 12 11.10 17.72 -27.24
CA HIS A 12 11.03 17.57 -25.79
C HIS A 12 12.16 16.61 -25.37
N SER A 13 13.37 17.14 -25.34
CA SER A 13 14.49 16.58 -24.58
C SER A 13 14.36 17.12 -23.15
N THR A 14 13.61 16.41 -22.31
CA THR A 14 13.62 16.62 -20.85
C THR A 14 13.81 15.30 -20.13
N SER A 15 14.98 14.67 -20.33
CA SER A 15 15.48 13.71 -19.33
C SER A 15 16.22 14.49 -18.26
N SER A 16 15.51 15.33 -17.50
CA SER A 16 16.01 15.76 -16.19
C SER A 16 15.90 14.54 -15.29
N SER A 17 17.04 13.96 -14.92
CA SER A 17 17.07 12.91 -13.91
C SER A 17 16.39 13.40 -12.62
N PRO A 18 15.55 12.60 -11.96
CA PRO A 18 14.91 12.99 -10.70
C PRO A 18 15.93 13.51 -9.70
N GLN A 19 15.65 14.66 -9.09
CA GLN A 19 16.49 15.20 -8.02
C GLN A 19 16.17 14.49 -6.71
N THR A 20 17.20 14.12 -5.96
CA THR A 20 17.06 13.33 -4.73
C THR A 20 17.48 14.14 -3.51
N PHE A 21 16.62 14.17 -2.49
CA PHE A 21 16.85 14.85 -1.22
C PHE A 21 16.67 13.89 -0.06
N ALA A 22 17.68 13.77 0.81
CA ALA A 22 17.56 13.04 2.08
C ALA A 22 17.05 14.00 3.16
N VAL A 23 16.06 13.56 3.92
CA VAL A 23 15.46 14.35 5.00
C VAL A 23 15.57 13.55 6.29
N PRO A 24 16.25 14.08 7.33
CA PRO A 24 16.30 13.43 8.64
C PRO A 24 14.91 13.28 9.22
N ALA A 25 14.46 12.04 9.33
CA ALA A 25 13.14 11.64 9.81
C ALA A 25 13.24 10.24 10.45
N PRO A 26 13.26 10.16 11.80
CA PRO A 26 13.54 8.91 12.49
C PRO A 26 12.36 7.94 12.44
N ALA A 27 12.63 6.73 11.95
CA ALA A 27 11.74 5.57 11.94
C ALA A 27 10.34 5.88 11.39
N VAL A 28 10.27 6.50 10.21
CA VAL A 28 8.99 6.79 9.53
C VAL A 28 8.31 5.49 9.14
N SER A 29 7.14 5.22 9.71
CA SER A 29 6.34 4.02 9.43
C SER A 29 5.24 4.26 8.39
N ALA A 30 4.73 5.48 8.28
CA ALA A 30 3.68 5.85 7.35
C ALA A 30 3.75 7.32 6.92
N VAL A 31 3.19 7.62 5.74
CA VAL A 31 3.11 8.97 5.18
C VAL A 31 1.72 9.20 4.60
N ALA A 32 1.08 10.31 4.96
CA ALA A 32 -0.18 10.74 4.36
C ALA A 32 -0.14 12.22 3.98
N PHE A 33 -0.81 12.58 2.88
CA PHE A 33 -0.99 13.97 2.48
C PHE A 33 -2.42 14.41 2.80
N ARG A 34 -2.57 15.39 3.69
CA ARG A 34 -3.85 16.02 4.02
C ARG A 34 -3.94 17.36 3.27
N PRO A 35 -4.82 17.52 2.26
CA PRO A 35 -5.08 18.81 1.64
C PRO A 35 -5.52 19.84 2.70
N THR A 36 -5.00 21.06 2.61
CA THR A 36 -5.58 22.20 3.32
C THR A 36 -6.52 22.90 2.34
N GLY A 37 -7.57 23.59 2.80
CA GLY A 37 -8.62 24.16 1.93
C GLY A 37 -8.17 25.17 0.85
N GLN A 38 -6.87 25.39 0.66
CA GLN A 38 -6.27 26.13 -0.44
C GLN A 38 -5.76 25.18 -1.53
N ALA A 39 -6.14 25.43 -2.79
CA ALA A 39 -5.77 24.59 -3.92
C ALA A 39 -4.24 24.38 -4.01
N GLY A 40 -3.81 23.12 -4.02
CA GLY A 40 -2.40 22.72 -4.10
C GLY A 40 -1.64 22.80 -2.77
N HIS A 41 -2.20 23.41 -1.72
CA HIS A 41 -1.57 23.39 -0.41
C HIS A 41 -2.08 22.19 0.41
N GLY A 42 -1.17 21.57 1.15
CA GLY A 42 -1.52 20.50 2.06
C GLY A 42 -0.39 20.21 3.02
N GLN A 43 -0.75 19.48 4.06
CA GLN A 43 0.15 19.05 5.09
C GLN A 43 0.53 17.59 4.82
N VAL A 44 1.82 17.34 4.65
CA VAL A 44 2.35 15.97 4.70
C VAL A 44 2.53 15.61 6.16
N LEU A 45 1.92 14.50 6.58
CA LEU A 45 2.06 13.96 7.93
C LEU A 45 2.87 12.66 7.87
N LEU A 46 3.85 12.57 8.75
CA LEU A 46 4.71 11.41 8.95
C LEU A 46 4.33 10.74 10.27
N ALA A 47 4.07 9.44 10.25
CA ALA A 47 4.04 8.64 11.46
C ALA A 47 5.47 8.22 11.80
N THR A 48 5.95 8.61 12.97
CA THR A 48 7.33 8.36 13.44
C THR A 48 7.31 7.69 14.82
N SER A 49 8.46 7.19 15.26
CA SER A 49 8.64 6.69 16.64
C SER A 49 8.30 7.73 17.73
N PHE A 50 8.35 9.02 17.42
CA PHE A 50 8.08 10.12 18.35
C PHE A 50 6.63 10.65 18.29
N GLY A 51 5.82 10.17 17.34
CA GLY A 51 4.44 10.61 17.14
C GLY A 51 4.14 10.98 15.69
N ILE A 52 3.05 11.71 15.48
CA ILE A 52 2.62 12.21 14.18
C ILE A 52 3.24 13.57 13.95
N VAL A 53 3.99 13.72 12.87
CA VAL A 53 4.86 14.87 12.66
C VAL A 53 4.63 15.48 11.28
N PRO A 54 4.43 16.81 11.17
CA PRO A 54 4.35 17.45 9.87
C PRO A 54 5.71 17.46 9.17
N LEU A 55 5.70 17.18 7.86
CA LEU A 55 6.82 17.45 6.98
C LEU A 55 6.52 18.74 6.23
N ARG A 56 7.31 19.78 6.52
CA ARG A 56 7.25 21.03 5.78
C ARG A 56 7.96 20.86 4.44
N LEU A 57 7.19 21.04 3.38
CA LEU A 57 7.67 21.11 2.01
C LEU A 57 7.42 22.53 1.47
N PRO A 58 8.27 23.01 0.55
CA PRO A 58 7.94 24.15 -0.29
C PRO A 58 6.61 23.91 -1.01
N PRO A 59 5.89 24.96 -1.42
CA PRO A 59 4.72 24.85 -2.29
C PRO A 59 4.97 23.94 -3.52
N PRO A 60 3.94 23.26 -4.05
CA PRO A 60 4.09 22.47 -5.27
C PRO A 60 4.64 23.32 -6.42
N GLY A 61 5.54 22.74 -7.22
CA GLY A 61 6.19 23.43 -8.34
C GLY A 61 7.41 24.27 -7.96
N GLU A 62 7.64 24.56 -6.68
CA GLU A 62 8.89 25.18 -6.23
C GLU A 62 10.04 24.17 -6.14
N ASP A 63 11.25 24.67 -6.40
CA ASP A 63 12.49 23.92 -6.34
C ASP A 63 12.89 23.65 -4.87
N LEU A 64 13.05 22.38 -4.51
CA LEU A 64 13.46 21.94 -3.17
C LEU A 64 14.89 22.39 -2.78
N THR A 65 15.67 22.91 -3.73
CA THR A 65 16.99 23.51 -3.45
C THR A 65 16.91 24.87 -2.76
N ILE A 66 15.79 25.59 -2.91
CA ILE A 66 15.59 26.95 -2.37
C ILE A 66 15.20 26.89 -0.89
N GLU A 67 14.16 26.13 -0.54
CA GLU A 67 13.79 25.83 0.85
C GLU A 67 13.84 24.32 1.06
N LYS A 68 14.77 23.88 1.92
CA LYS A 68 14.96 22.46 2.18
C LYS A 68 13.78 21.88 2.98
N PRO A 69 13.29 20.68 2.61
CA PRO A 69 12.33 19.93 3.41
C PRO A 69 12.80 19.78 4.86
N ARG A 70 11.89 19.96 5.82
CA ARG A 70 12.20 19.78 7.23
C ARG A 70 11.03 19.20 8.00
N VAL A 71 11.35 18.33 8.94
CA VAL A 71 10.39 17.75 9.89
C VAL A 71 10.11 18.79 10.98
N GLU A 72 8.83 19.05 11.25
CA GLU A 72 8.38 19.98 12.30
C GLU A 72 8.21 19.24 13.65
N PRO A 73 7.84 19.90 14.76
CA PRO A 73 7.49 19.20 15.99
C PRO A 73 6.21 18.34 15.85
N PRO A 74 6.05 17.26 16.65
CA PRO A 74 4.84 16.44 16.62
C PRO A 74 3.57 17.25 16.89
N VAL A 75 2.48 16.90 16.18
CA VAL A 75 1.18 17.52 16.44
C VAL A 75 0.57 16.98 17.75
N PRO A 76 -0.02 17.84 18.60
CA PRO A 76 -0.71 17.37 19.78
C PRO A 76 -1.99 16.65 19.38
N LEU A 77 -2.05 15.35 19.68
CA LEU A 77 -3.23 14.53 19.43
C LEU A 77 -4.22 14.62 20.59
N ARG A 78 -5.51 14.69 20.25
CA ARG A 78 -6.62 14.68 21.21
C ARG A 78 -7.27 13.30 21.23
N ASN A 79 -7.88 12.94 22.35
CA ASN A 79 -8.63 11.68 22.53
C ASN A 79 -7.79 10.38 22.44
N VAL A 80 -6.46 10.46 22.57
CA VAL A 80 -5.55 9.29 22.48
C VAL A 80 -5.88 8.24 23.55
N GLN A 81 -6.04 8.64 24.81
CA GLN A 81 -6.28 7.71 25.92
C GLN A 81 -7.61 6.95 25.81
N HIS A 82 -8.65 7.58 25.25
CA HIS A 82 -9.97 6.95 25.11
C HIS A 82 -10.09 6.10 23.84
N SER A 83 -9.28 6.39 22.81
CA SER A 83 -9.29 5.64 21.55
C SER A 83 -8.41 4.38 21.60
N GLY A 84 -7.52 4.25 22.58
CA GLY A 84 -6.53 3.17 22.64
C GLY A 84 -5.47 3.30 21.55
N PHE A 85 -5.33 4.49 20.96
CA PHE A 85 -4.39 4.75 19.86
C PHE A 85 -2.94 4.68 20.33
N ASP A 86 -2.13 3.92 19.60
CA ASP A 86 -0.69 3.82 19.81
C ASP A 86 0.04 4.13 18.50
N HIS A 87 0.77 5.24 18.49
CA HIS A 87 1.51 5.68 17.31
C HIS A 87 2.70 4.77 16.98
N GLN A 88 3.20 3.99 17.94
CA GLN A 88 4.30 3.06 17.71
C GLN A 88 3.88 1.85 16.87
N ARG A 89 2.57 1.56 16.82
CA ARG A 89 1.97 0.45 16.06
C ARG A 89 1.37 0.89 14.73
N ILE A 90 1.67 2.10 14.25
CA ILE A 90 1.21 2.54 12.93
C ILE A 90 1.99 1.81 11.85
N PHE A 91 1.26 1.06 11.03
CA PHE A 91 1.80 0.37 9.89
C PHE A 91 1.62 1.13 8.60
N ASP A 92 0.56 1.90 8.38
CA ASP A 92 0.38 2.68 7.15
C ASP A 92 -0.63 3.80 7.33
N ALA A 93 -0.68 4.75 6.40
CA ALA A 93 -1.61 5.86 6.44
C ALA A 93 -2.07 6.30 5.05
N SER A 94 -3.32 6.76 4.96
CA SER A 94 -3.91 7.31 3.74
C SER A 94 -4.89 8.41 4.11
N PHE A 95 -4.96 9.47 3.32
CA PHE A 95 -6.02 10.48 3.48
C PHE A 95 -7.28 10.01 2.77
N ASP A 96 -8.44 10.10 3.43
CA ASP A 96 -9.74 9.85 2.83
C ASP A 96 -10.46 11.17 2.49
N PRO A 97 -10.63 11.49 1.19
CA PRO A 97 -11.31 12.70 0.78
C PRO A 97 -12.78 12.79 1.17
N LEU A 98 -13.47 11.67 1.44
CA LEU A 98 -14.89 11.71 1.83
C LEU A 98 -15.04 12.20 3.28
N SER A 99 -14.35 11.53 4.22
CA SER A 99 -14.43 11.87 5.65
C SER A 99 -13.55 13.06 6.04
N GLY A 100 -12.55 13.41 5.22
CA GLY A 100 -11.54 14.39 5.58
C GLY A 100 -10.53 13.88 6.61
N PHE A 101 -10.56 12.59 6.94
CA PHE A 101 -9.67 11.99 7.91
C PHE A 101 -8.37 11.52 7.28
N VAL A 102 -7.30 11.60 8.06
CA VAL A 102 -6.11 10.81 7.82
C VAL A 102 -6.32 9.47 8.50
N LEU A 103 -6.53 8.44 7.68
CA LEU A 103 -6.71 7.06 8.12
C LEU A 103 -5.35 6.46 8.46
N MET A 104 -5.28 5.69 9.54
CA MET A 104 -4.10 4.99 10.00
C MET A 104 -4.42 3.53 10.29
N ALA A 105 -3.59 2.63 9.76
CA ALA A 105 -3.64 1.22 10.10
C ALA A 105 -2.74 0.98 11.30
N CYS A 106 -3.32 0.58 12.44
CA CYS A 106 -2.60 0.40 13.70
C CYS A 106 -2.93 -0.97 14.30
N GLY A 107 -2.09 -1.98 14.04
CA GLY A 107 -2.30 -3.35 14.52
C GLY A 107 -3.65 -3.91 14.11
N HIS A 108 -4.55 -4.11 15.07
CA HIS A 108 -5.88 -4.73 14.88
C HIS A 108 -7.01 -3.72 14.62
N SER A 109 -6.66 -2.45 14.39
CA SER A 109 -7.63 -1.37 14.29
C SER A 109 -7.28 -0.35 13.21
N LEU A 110 -8.30 0.36 12.76
CA LEU A 110 -8.20 1.51 11.89
C LEU A 110 -8.60 2.76 12.66
N TYR A 111 -7.76 3.78 12.58
CA TYR A 111 -7.96 5.06 13.25
C TYR A 111 -8.11 6.18 12.23
N GLY A 112 -8.84 7.22 12.60
CA GLY A 112 -8.95 8.46 11.85
C GLY A 112 -8.43 9.62 12.67
N ILE A 113 -7.64 10.48 12.04
CA ILE A 113 -7.25 11.78 12.60
C ILE A 113 -7.96 12.87 11.81
N ASP A 114 -8.80 13.64 12.49
CA ASP A 114 -9.54 14.76 11.90
C ASP A 114 -8.68 16.03 11.78
N GLU A 115 -9.26 17.10 11.22
CA GLU A 115 -8.61 18.41 11.08
C GLU A 115 -8.22 19.06 12.42
N SER A 116 -8.92 18.71 13.51
CA SER A 116 -8.66 19.18 14.87
C SER A 116 -7.60 18.35 15.61
N ASN A 117 -7.01 17.38 14.91
CA ASN A 117 -6.09 16.36 15.42
C ASN A 117 -6.70 15.49 16.53
N ARG A 118 -8.03 15.31 16.51
CA ARG A 118 -8.71 14.31 17.32
C ARG A 118 -8.57 12.94 16.66
N VAL A 119 -8.26 11.95 17.48
CA VAL A 119 -8.13 10.56 17.06
C VAL A 119 -9.35 9.77 17.50
N ASP A 120 -9.94 9.03 16.56
CA ASP A 120 -11.04 8.11 16.85
C ASP A 120 -10.76 6.73 16.21
N CYS A 121 -11.12 5.66 16.92
CA CYS A 121 -11.09 4.30 16.38
C CYS A 121 -12.30 4.11 15.46
N LEU A 122 -12.05 3.90 14.17
CA LEU A 122 -13.07 3.87 13.13
C LEU A 122 -13.60 2.45 12.86
N ALA A 123 -12.74 1.44 13.03
CA ALA A 123 -13.06 0.03 12.87
C ALA A 123 -12.03 -0.85 13.60
N GLY A 124 -12.41 -2.07 13.95
CA GLY A 124 -11.52 -3.02 14.61
C GLY A 124 -11.65 -3.02 16.14
N ASP A 125 -10.65 -3.60 16.80
CA ASP A 125 -10.63 -3.72 18.26
C ASP A 125 -9.21 -3.47 18.79
N PRO A 126 -8.98 -2.32 19.44
CA PRO A 126 -7.64 -1.93 19.88
C PRO A 126 -7.11 -2.79 21.03
N TYR A 127 -7.99 -3.54 21.69
CA TYR A 127 -7.65 -4.41 22.81
C TYR A 127 -7.58 -5.89 22.40
N ALA A 128 -7.76 -6.19 21.11
CA ALA A 128 -7.56 -7.54 20.61
C ALA A 128 -6.08 -7.93 20.75
N GLY A 129 -5.86 -9.09 21.39
CA GLY A 129 -4.54 -9.71 21.48
C GLY A 129 -4.19 -10.51 20.22
N ASP A 130 -2.97 -11.03 20.20
CA ASP A 130 -2.48 -11.87 19.12
C ASP A 130 -3.36 -13.12 18.97
N GLY A 131 -3.81 -13.39 17.73
CA GLY A 131 -4.74 -14.48 17.44
C GLY A 131 -6.20 -14.07 17.29
N ALA A 132 -6.48 -12.75 17.21
CA ALA A 132 -7.80 -12.25 16.84
C ALA A 132 -8.31 -12.92 15.56
N VAL A 133 -9.52 -13.46 15.62
CA VAL A 133 -10.18 -14.05 14.46
C VAL A 133 -10.71 -12.91 13.60
N LEU A 134 -10.44 -12.97 12.30
CA LEU A 134 -10.97 -12.04 11.33
C LEU A 134 -12.50 -12.12 11.29
N VAL A 135 -13.16 -10.97 11.40
CA VAL A 135 -14.62 -10.85 11.34
C VAL A 135 -15.00 -9.71 10.40
N ASP A 136 -15.83 -10.03 9.41
CA ASP A 136 -16.52 -9.06 8.54
C ASP A 136 -17.82 -8.58 9.20
N GLY A 137 -18.28 -7.40 8.83
CA GLY A 137 -19.52 -6.81 9.38
C GLY A 137 -19.40 -5.32 9.69
N PRO A 138 -20.34 -4.76 10.47
CA PRO A 138 -20.29 -3.37 10.91
C PRO A 138 -18.94 -3.04 11.55
N ALA A 139 -18.40 -1.84 11.34
CA ALA A 139 -17.04 -1.49 11.74
C ALA A 139 -16.74 -1.69 13.24
N VAL A 140 -17.74 -1.48 14.10
CA VAL A 140 -17.67 -1.73 15.55
C VAL A 140 -17.51 -3.22 15.91
N HIS A 141 -17.95 -4.11 15.03
CA HIS A 141 -17.87 -5.57 15.18
C HIS A 141 -16.80 -6.21 14.28
N ALA A 142 -16.33 -5.49 13.27
CA ALA A 142 -15.23 -5.93 12.42
C ALA A 142 -13.98 -6.17 13.27
N ARG A 143 -13.19 -7.18 12.89
CA ARG A 143 -11.93 -7.52 13.55
C ARG A 143 -10.86 -7.71 12.50
N PHE A 144 -9.71 -7.05 12.68
CA PHE A 144 -8.55 -7.17 11.81
C PHE A 144 -7.50 -8.05 12.48
N THR A 145 -6.86 -8.92 11.71
CA THR A 145 -5.76 -9.75 12.22
C THR A 145 -4.47 -8.95 12.31
N GLY A 146 -4.30 -7.97 11.42
CA GLY A 146 -3.16 -7.06 11.35
C GLY A 146 -3.30 -6.19 10.10
N ALA A 147 -3.91 -5.02 10.25
CA ALA A 147 -4.03 -4.05 9.17
C ALA A 147 -2.65 -3.42 8.88
N GLN A 148 -2.19 -3.53 7.64
CA GLN A 148 -0.80 -3.21 7.27
C GLN A 148 -0.63 -2.18 6.16
N ARG A 149 -1.63 -2.04 5.28
CA ARG A 149 -1.62 -1.06 4.19
C ARG A 149 -3.00 -0.49 3.97
N LEU A 150 -3.06 0.77 3.55
CA LEU A 150 -4.29 1.49 3.26
C LEU A 150 -4.25 2.16 1.89
N ALA A 151 -5.41 2.19 1.23
CA ALA A 151 -5.65 3.08 0.11
C ALA A 151 -7.10 3.53 0.15
N ALA A 152 -7.31 4.80 0.50
CA ALA A 152 -8.62 5.41 0.42
C ALA A 152 -8.94 5.75 -1.04
N ALA A 153 -10.07 5.26 -1.54
CA ALA A 153 -10.54 5.53 -2.88
C ALA A 153 -11.24 6.89 -3.01
N GLY A 154 -11.64 7.47 -1.88
CA GLY A 154 -12.69 8.48 -1.85
C GLY A 154 -14.06 7.89 -2.16
N GLY A 155 -15.12 8.67 -1.92
CA GLY A 155 -16.49 8.19 -2.08
C GLY A 155 -16.93 7.11 -1.10
N GLY A 156 -16.21 6.98 0.03
CA GLY A 156 -16.58 6.08 1.13
C GLY A 156 -16.04 4.67 1.00
N LEU A 157 -14.97 4.46 0.24
CA LEU A 157 -14.32 3.15 0.13
C LEU A 157 -12.85 3.26 0.54
N THR A 158 -12.43 2.41 1.48
CA THR A 158 -11.02 2.26 1.85
C THR A 158 -10.59 0.81 1.71
N PHE A 159 -9.55 0.58 0.93
CA PHE A 159 -8.94 -0.74 0.79
C PHE A 159 -7.88 -0.95 1.86
N ILE A 160 -7.90 -2.13 2.48
CA ILE A 160 -7.02 -2.51 3.58
C ILE A 160 -6.37 -3.84 3.23
N ARG A 161 -5.04 -3.93 3.32
CA ARG A 161 -4.39 -5.25 3.40
C ARG A 161 -4.34 -5.66 4.85
N ASP A 162 -4.94 -6.79 5.12
CA ASP A 162 -5.01 -7.41 6.44
C ASP A 162 -4.28 -8.75 6.42
N ARG A 163 -3.71 -9.12 7.55
CA ARG A 163 -3.08 -10.44 7.72
C ARG A 163 -4.17 -11.52 7.67
N CYS A 164 -3.88 -12.65 7.05
CA CYS A 164 -4.75 -13.81 7.04
C CYS A 164 -4.32 -14.76 8.16
N SER A 165 -5.16 -14.97 9.17
CA SER A 165 -4.86 -15.92 10.26
C SER A 165 -4.74 -17.38 9.79
N ALA A 166 -5.32 -17.72 8.63
CA ALA A 166 -5.28 -19.06 8.05
C ALA A 166 -3.93 -19.41 7.37
N SER A 167 -3.04 -18.44 7.16
CA SER A 167 -1.74 -18.68 6.54
C SER A 167 -0.68 -17.75 7.11
N ARG A 168 0.46 -18.31 7.54
CA ARG A 168 1.55 -17.57 8.18
C ARG A 168 2.05 -16.36 7.38
N ASN A 169 1.98 -16.48 6.05
CA ASN A 169 2.36 -15.45 5.07
C ASN A 169 1.15 -14.99 4.22
N GLY A 170 -0.06 -15.36 4.61
CA GLY A 170 -1.27 -15.03 3.88
C GLY A 170 -1.67 -13.59 4.15
N PHE A 171 -2.03 -12.91 3.08
CA PHE A 171 -2.66 -11.59 3.14
C PHE A 171 -3.97 -11.66 2.40
N LEU A 172 -4.90 -10.80 2.81
CA LEU A 172 -6.17 -10.63 2.15
C LEU A 172 -6.45 -9.14 1.97
N LEU A 173 -7.21 -8.84 0.93
CA LEU A 173 -7.70 -7.49 0.69
C LEU A 173 -9.07 -7.35 1.36
N ARG A 174 -9.25 -6.29 2.14
CA ARG A 174 -10.54 -5.90 2.71
C ARG A 174 -10.95 -4.54 2.19
N ALA A 175 -12.25 -4.30 2.21
CA ALA A 175 -12.86 -3.02 1.92
C ALA A 175 -13.64 -2.55 3.14
N LEU A 176 -13.30 -1.37 3.65
CA LEU A 176 -14.13 -0.61 4.58
C LEU A 176 -15.00 0.34 3.76
N HIS A 177 -16.30 0.11 3.79
CA HIS A 177 -17.31 0.97 3.19
C HIS A 177 -17.79 1.98 4.22
N GLU A 178 -17.98 3.23 3.83
CA GLU A 178 -18.50 4.34 4.62
C GLU A 178 -19.65 4.98 3.85
N LEU A 179 -20.85 4.97 4.45
CA LEU A 179 -22.02 5.65 3.90
C LEU A 179 -22.14 7.05 4.53
N PRO A 180 -22.27 8.12 3.72
CA PRO A 180 -22.57 9.44 4.26
C PRO A 180 -23.93 9.42 4.96
N LEU A 181 -23.98 9.88 6.21
CA LEU A 181 -25.24 10.06 6.94
C LEU A 181 -25.91 11.40 6.53
N PRO A 182 -27.25 11.48 6.50
CA PRO A 182 -27.95 12.74 6.28
C PRO A 182 -27.62 13.76 7.38
N ALA A 183 -27.41 15.02 6.99
CA ALA A 183 -26.95 16.10 7.86
C ALA A 183 -27.89 16.46 9.05
N GLU A 184 -29.08 15.89 9.13
CA GLU A 184 -30.06 16.22 10.18
C GLU A 184 -29.86 15.48 11.52
N GLN A 185 -28.92 14.54 11.60
CA GLN A 185 -28.52 13.93 12.88
C GLN A 185 -27.27 14.62 13.42
N GLY A 186 -27.48 15.73 14.13
CA GLY A 186 -26.47 16.59 14.75
C GLY A 186 -25.68 15.94 15.90
N GLY A 187 -24.92 14.89 15.60
CA GLY A 187 -23.82 14.40 16.41
C GLY A 187 -22.66 14.10 15.48
N GLY A 188 -21.42 14.43 15.87
CA GLY A 188 -20.20 14.14 15.12
C GLY A 188 -19.88 12.65 15.01
N GLY A 189 -20.83 11.87 14.48
CA GLY A 189 -20.78 10.45 14.23
C GLY A 189 -20.37 10.20 12.80
N THR A 190 -19.28 9.46 12.65
CA THR A 190 -18.84 8.87 11.40
C THR A 190 -19.94 8.02 10.77
N GLY A 191 -20.01 7.95 9.44
CA GLY A 191 -21.05 7.21 8.73
C GLY A 191 -21.21 5.75 9.14
N LEU A 192 -22.28 5.09 8.69
CA LEU A 192 -22.39 3.62 8.81
C LEU A 192 -21.23 3.00 8.06
N ARG A 193 -20.37 2.27 8.77
CA ARG A 193 -19.21 1.61 8.21
C ARG A 193 -19.29 0.09 8.30
N ALA A 194 -18.82 -0.59 7.27
CA ALA A 194 -18.75 -2.05 7.24
C ALA A 194 -17.47 -2.54 6.56
N ALA A 195 -16.81 -3.52 7.18
CA ALA A 195 -15.64 -4.19 6.61
C ALA A 195 -16.06 -5.49 5.92
N THR A 196 -15.53 -5.71 4.72
CA THR A 196 -15.81 -6.90 3.90
C THR A 196 -14.53 -7.43 3.28
N THR A 197 -14.41 -8.75 3.19
CA THR A 197 -13.31 -9.41 2.47
C THR A 197 -13.53 -9.31 0.96
N VAL A 198 -12.48 -8.94 0.22
CA VAL A 198 -12.49 -8.81 -1.24
C VAL A 198 -11.86 -10.05 -1.87
N HIS A 199 -12.65 -10.79 -2.66
CA HIS A 199 -12.15 -11.93 -3.43
C HIS A 199 -11.48 -11.46 -4.73
N MET A 200 -10.17 -11.68 -4.87
CA MET A 200 -9.41 -11.29 -6.07
C MET A 200 -9.34 -12.36 -7.17
N GLY A 201 -10.31 -13.28 -7.23
CA GLY A 201 -10.39 -14.32 -8.27
C GLY A 201 -9.30 -15.41 -8.17
N ALA A 202 -8.97 -16.04 -9.31
CA ALA A 202 -8.07 -17.22 -9.43
C ALA A 202 -6.59 -16.98 -9.08
N ALA A 203 -6.20 -15.74 -8.73
CA ALA A 203 -4.86 -15.40 -8.26
C ALA A 203 -4.56 -15.89 -6.83
N GLY A 204 -5.44 -16.74 -6.26
CA GLY A 204 -5.12 -17.82 -5.33
C GLY A 204 -4.24 -17.45 -4.12
N ASP A 205 -4.90 -17.26 -2.98
CA ASP A 205 -4.35 -17.37 -1.62
C ASP A 205 -3.32 -16.32 -1.15
N VAL A 206 -2.86 -15.42 -2.02
CA VAL A 206 -1.91 -14.36 -1.64
C VAL A 206 -2.46 -12.99 -2.06
N GLY A 207 -3.02 -12.25 -1.10
CA GLY A 207 -3.46 -10.88 -1.28
C GLY A 207 -2.33 -9.94 -1.73
N PRO A 208 -2.66 -8.68 -2.08
CA PRO A 208 -1.67 -7.76 -2.62
C PRO A 208 -0.57 -7.47 -1.59
N HIS A 209 0.69 -7.41 -2.02
CA HIS A 209 1.81 -7.01 -1.15
C HIS A 209 1.99 -5.49 -1.12
N THR A 210 1.66 -4.81 -2.22
CA THR A 210 1.60 -3.35 -2.32
C THR A 210 0.44 -2.94 -3.22
N PHE A 211 -0.17 -1.80 -2.93
CA PHE A 211 -1.22 -1.21 -3.74
C PHE A 211 -1.35 0.28 -3.49
N ALA A 212 -1.96 0.97 -4.45
CA ALA A 212 -2.37 2.35 -4.34
C ALA A 212 -3.68 2.54 -5.12
N TYR A 213 -4.54 3.43 -4.65
CA TYR A 213 -5.73 3.80 -5.40
C TYR A 213 -5.37 4.87 -6.44
N CYS A 214 -5.75 4.68 -7.69
CA CYS A 214 -5.53 5.63 -8.77
C CYS A 214 -6.83 6.41 -9.06
N PRO A 215 -6.93 7.71 -8.70
CA PRO A 215 -8.17 8.47 -8.84
C PRO A 215 -8.68 8.58 -10.28
N SER A 216 -7.78 8.80 -11.24
CA SER A 216 -8.18 8.95 -12.66
C SER A 216 -8.65 7.64 -13.27
N ARG A 217 -8.09 6.50 -12.86
CA ARG A 217 -8.52 5.16 -13.27
C ARG A 217 -9.70 4.63 -12.46
N LYS A 218 -10.07 5.28 -11.35
CA LYS A 218 -11.11 4.88 -10.39
C LYS A 218 -11.00 3.42 -9.96
N SER A 219 -9.78 3.02 -9.63
CA SER A 219 -9.45 1.61 -9.40
C SER A 219 -8.27 1.46 -8.46
N LEU A 220 -8.25 0.35 -7.73
CA LEU A 220 -7.08 -0.07 -6.98
C LEU A 220 -6.04 -0.66 -7.93
N VAL A 221 -4.82 -0.15 -7.90
CA VAL A 221 -3.68 -0.75 -8.61
C VAL A 221 -2.82 -1.47 -7.61
N TYR A 222 -2.45 -2.72 -7.89
CA TYR A 222 -1.77 -3.57 -6.93
C TYR A 222 -0.79 -4.55 -7.58
N ALA A 223 0.05 -5.17 -6.74
CA ALA A 223 0.89 -6.30 -7.11
C ALA A 223 0.79 -7.39 -6.01
N THR A 224 0.82 -8.67 -6.41
CA THR A 224 0.71 -9.84 -5.50
C THR A 224 2.01 -10.62 -5.37
N ARG A 225 2.90 -10.58 -6.37
CA ARG A 225 4.18 -11.33 -6.40
C ARG A 225 5.35 -10.58 -7.04
N GLY A 226 5.31 -9.25 -7.02
CA GLY A 226 6.43 -8.40 -7.41
C GLY A 226 6.76 -8.36 -8.90
N ARG A 227 5.96 -8.91 -9.82
CA ARG A 227 6.34 -8.92 -11.26
C ARG A 227 5.27 -8.47 -12.24
N ALA A 228 4.05 -8.29 -11.78
CA ALA A 228 2.99 -7.69 -12.55
C ALA A 228 2.26 -6.63 -11.72
N LEU A 229 1.76 -5.64 -12.44
CA LEU A 229 0.79 -4.69 -11.93
C LEU A 229 -0.60 -5.11 -12.40
N HIS A 230 -1.53 -5.10 -11.48
CA HIS A 230 -2.93 -5.39 -11.71
C HIS A 230 -3.79 -4.20 -11.34
N GLN A 231 -4.97 -4.17 -11.92
CA GLN A 231 -6.03 -3.22 -11.63
C GLN A 231 -7.24 -4.01 -11.14
N LEU A 232 -7.69 -3.72 -9.92
CA LEU A 232 -8.99 -4.15 -9.43
C LEU A 232 -10.03 -3.11 -9.86
N MET A 233 -10.87 -3.51 -10.80
CA MET A 233 -11.95 -2.68 -11.30
C MET A 233 -13.13 -2.65 -10.31
N PRO A 234 -14.00 -1.63 -10.32
CA PRO A 234 -15.11 -1.50 -9.38
C PRO A 234 -16.06 -2.71 -9.29
N HIS A 235 -16.24 -3.43 -10.40
CA HIS A 235 -17.05 -4.67 -10.46
C HIS A 235 -16.33 -5.93 -9.95
N GLY A 236 -15.17 -5.80 -9.29
CA GLY A 236 -14.43 -6.93 -8.71
C GLY A 236 -13.56 -7.71 -9.70
N VAL A 237 -13.63 -7.43 -11.00
CA VAL A 237 -12.75 -8.05 -11.99
C VAL A 237 -11.34 -7.47 -11.89
N THR A 238 -10.36 -8.37 -11.85
CA THR A 238 -8.94 -8.01 -11.92
C THR A 238 -8.47 -8.03 -13.37
N ARG A 239 -7.71 -7.01 -13.77
CA ARG A 239 -7.04 -6.91 -15.07
C ARG A 239 -5.54 -6.68 -14.88
N GLN A 240 -4.70 -7.35 -15.66
CA GLN A 240 -3.27 -7.07 -15.70
C GLN A 240 -2.99 -5.79 -16.52
N LEU A 241 -2.18 -4.89 -15.97
CA LEU A 241 -1.79 -3.63 -16.60
C LEU A 241 -0.41 -3.70 -17.26
N ALA A 242 0.57 -4.25 -16.56
CA ALA A 242 1.96 -4.32 -17.01
C ALA A 242 2.71 -5.46 -16.31
N GLY A 243 3.81 -5.91 -16.90
CA GLY A 243 4.60 -7.05 -16.39
C GLY A 243 3.99 -8.41 -16.75
N ASN A 244 4.47 -9.47 -16.11
CA ASN A 244 3.94 -10.83 -16.28
C ASN A 244 4.13 -11.65 -15.00
N ASP A 245 3.12 -12.42 -14.60
CA ASP A 245 3.17 -13.36 -13.48
C ASP A 245 3.74 -14.73 -13.89
N GLU A 246 3.86 -15.01 -15.19
CA GLU A 246 4.47 -16.24 -15.68
C GLU A 246 5.95 -16.32 -15.23
N PRO A 247 6.39 -17.45 -14.64
CA PRO A 247 7.77 -17.64 -14.29
C PRO A 247 8.61 -17.72 -15.57
N LEU A 248 9.45 -16.71 -15.83
CA LEU A 248 10.51 -16.80 -16.84
C LEU A 248 11.30 -18.10 -16.61
N ALA A 249 11.66 -18.82 -17.67
CA ALA A 249 12.32 -20.13 -17.56
C ALA A 249 13.67 -20.13 -16.80
N SER A 250 14.18 -18.96 -16.38
CA SER A 250 15.34 -18.79 -15.48
C SER A 250 14.98 -18.30 -14.05
N ALA A 251 13.72 -18.42 -13.61
CA ALA A 251 13.13 -17.79 -12.41
C ALA A 251 13.57 -18.33 -11.03
N ALA A 252 14.60 -19.17 -10.92
CA ALA A 252 15.05 -19.72 -9.63
C ALA A 252 15.55 -18.63 -8.65
N ALA A 253 16.25 -17.60 -9.16
CA ALA A 253 16.78 -16.51 -8.33
C ALA A 253 15.68 -15.53 -7.88
N ALA A 254 14.71 -15.23 -8.75
CA ALA A 254 13.70 -14.22 -8.49
C ALA A 254 12.51 -14.77 -7.65
N ASN A 255 12.22 -16.08 -7.73
CA ASN A 255 11.20 -16.71 -6.86
C ASN A 255 11.69 -16.79 -5.40
N SER A 256 13.00 -16.95 -5.22
CA SER A 256 13.65 -16.88 -3.90
C SER A 256 13.58 -15.47 -3.31
N ALA A 257 13.72 -14.42 -4.14
CA ALA A 257 13.61 -13.02 -3.71
C ALA A 257 12.17 -12.61 -3.33
N ALA A 258 11.16 -13.05 -4.08
CA ALA A 258 9.75 -12.77 -3.77
C ALA A 258 9.24 -13.56 -2.53
N ALA A 259 9.68 -14.80 -2.36
CA ALA A 259 9.38 -15.58 -1.15
C ALA A 259 10.09 -15.00 0.09
N ALA A 260 11.34 -14.56 -0.04
CA ALA A 260 12.05 -13.81 1.00
C ALA A 260 11.39 -12.45 1.28
N ALA A 261 10.80 -11.80 0.27
CA ALA A 261 10.06 -10.55 0.42
C ALA A 261 8.85 -10.72 1.34
N SER A 262 8.02 -11.73 1.07
CA SER A 262 6.85 -12.06 1.88
C SER A 262 7.20 -12.56 3.29
N ALA A 263 8.28 -13.32 3.43
CA ALA A 263 8.75 -13.81 4.72
C ALA A 263 9.35 -12.69 5.60
N ASN A 264 10.10 -11.75 5.02
CA ASN A 264 10.66 -10.61 5.75
C ASN A 264 9.59 -9.58 6.12
N ASP A 265 8.59 -9.33 5.28
CA ASP A 265 7.45 -8.43 5.57
C ASP A 265 6.66 -8.91 6.79
N SER A 266 6.63 -10.23 7.02
CA SER A 266 5.97 -10.86 8.18
C SER A 266 6.85 -10.89 9.44
N ALA A 267 8.18 -10.82 9.30
CA ALA A 267 9.15 -10.83 10.41
C ALA A 267 9.60 -9.43 10.86
N SER A 268 9.48 -8.41 10.00
CA SER A 268 9.93 -7.03 10.28
C SER A 268 8.86 -6.13 10.90
N ASP A 269 7.61 -6.61 10.93
CA ASP A 269 6.45 -5.88 11.44
C ASP A 269 5.94 -6.41 12.79
N ASP A 270 6.52 -7.51 13.30
CA ASP A 270 6.34 -8.00 14.67
C ASP A 270 7.53 -7.58 15.55
N PRO A 271 7.40 -6.59 16.45
CA PRO A 271 8.48 -6.24 17.38
C PRO A 271 8.85 -7.40 18.34
N ASP A 272 7.96 -8.38 18.53
CA ASP A 272 8.16 -9.52 19.45
C ASP A 272 8.66 -10.81 18.77
N SER A 273 8.76 -10.85 17.44
CA SER A 273 9.26 -12.04 16.72
C SER A 273 10.78 -12.25 16.83
N ALA A 274 11.52 -11.30 17.40
CA ALA A 274 12.98 -11.34 17.50
C ALA A 274 13.53 -12.21 18.66
N VAL A 275 12.68 -12.77 19.54
CA VAL A 275 13.14 -13.43 20.80
C VAL A 275 13.37 -14.95 20.66
N ALA A 276 13.16 -15.56 19.50
CA ALA A 276 13.30 -17.01 19.32
C ALA A 276 14.48 -17.43 18.43
N MET A 277 15.65 -16.79 18.52
CA MET A 277 16.90 -17.36 18.01
C MET A 277 18.06 -17.13 18.99
N SER A 278 18.02 -17.83 20.11
CA SER A 278 19.21 -18.06 20.94
C SER A 278 19.30 -19.53 21.32
N SER A 279 20.20 -20.22 20.62
CA SER A 279 20.95 -21.44 20.97
C SER A 279 20.37 -22.46 21.97
N GLY A 280 20.26 -23.71 21.54
CA GLY A 280 20.20 -24.84 22.48
C GLY A 280 20.10 -26.22 21.85
N GLY A 281 21.26 -26.81 21.49
CA GLY A 281 21.57 -28.22 21.77
C GLY A 281 20.81 -29.34 21.04
N ALA A 282 21.57 -30.10 20.26
CA ALA A 282 21.22 -31.44 19.78
C ALA A 282 20.77 -32.38 20.91
N GLY A 283 19.75 -33.20 20.64
CA GLY A 283 19.34 -34.31 21.49
C GLY A 283 18.18 -35.09 20.89
N GLY A 284 18.45 -36.30 20.40
CA GLY A 284 17.43 -37.19 19.84
C GLY A 284 16.49 -37.77 20.89
N GLY A 285 15.34 -38.28 20.43
CA GLY A 285 14.42 -39.04 21.26
C GLY A 285 13.08 -39.27 20.55
N GLY A 286 12.86 -40.50 20.08
CA GLY A 286 11.58 -40.94 19.53
C GLY A 286 10.49 -41.05 20.60
N GLY A 287 9.23 -40.98 20.16
CA GLY A 287 8.08 -41.18 21.04
C GLY A 287 6.76 -41.11 20.28
N ARG A 288 6.20 -42.28 19.97
CA ARG A 288 4.80 -42.48 19.55
C ARG A 288 3.84 -42.17 20.71
N SER A 289 2.69 -41.55 20.43
CA SER A 289 1.33 -42.09 20.66
C SER A 289 0.25 -41.03 20.92
N ALA A 290 -0.94 -41.33 20.37
CA ALA A 290 -2.31 -41.01 20.82
C ALA A 290 -2.70 -39.51 20.96
N GLY A 291 -3.79 -39.01 20.37
CA GLY A 291 -5.12 -39.61 20.19
C GLY A 291 -6.13 -38.85 21.06
N ARG A 292 -6.83 -37.87 20.46
CA ARG A 292 -8.08 -37.20 20.91
C ARG A 292 -8.42 -36.22 19.77
N GLY A 293 -9.43 -36.42 18.91
CA GLY A 293 -10.84 -36.59 19.25
C GLY A 293 -11.53 -35.23 19.07
N VAL A 294 -11.82 -34.83 17.83
CA VAL A 294 -12.64 -33.66 17.49
C VAL A 294 -13.84 -34.18 16.69
N PRO A 295 -15.09 -33.86 17.07
CA PRO A 295 -16.26 -34.30 16.32
C PRO A 295 -16.38 -33.52 14.99
N GLN A 296 -16.68 -34.26 13.92
CA GLN A 296 -17.15 -33.73 12.64
C GLN A 296 -18.56 -33.16 12.84
N GLU A 297 -18.77 -31.89 12.50
CA GLU A 297 -20.10 -31.34 12.24
C GLU A 297 -20.27 -31.12 10.74
N GLU A 298 -21.51 -31.38 10.31
CA GLU A 298 -21.96 -31.67 8.96
C GLU A 298 -21.84 -30.48 8.00
N GLU A 299 -21.18 -30.74 6.87
CA GLU A 299 -21.18 -29.88 5.68
C GLU A 299 -22.52 -30.04 4.95
N LEU A 300 -23.43 -29.06 5.13
CA LEU A 300 -24.65 -28.94 4.33
C LEU A 300 -24.30 -28.57 2.88
N ARG A 301 -24.06 -29.60 2.08
CA ARG A 301 -23.97 -29.53 0.61
C ARG A 301 -25.33 -29.16 0.03
N TYR A 302 -25.45 -27.92 -0.47
CA TYR A 302 -26.35 -27.66 -1.59
C TYR A 302 -25.56 -27.77 -2.90
N GLY A 303 -25.81 -28.89 -3.59
CA GLY A 303 -25.35 -29.09 -4.95
C GLY A 303 -26.19 -28.29 -5.94
N MET A 304 -25.53 -27.57 -6.84
CA MET A 304 -26.08 -27.26 -8.15
C MET A 304 -24.98 -27.39 -9.21
N GLY A 305 -25.08 -28.46 -9.99
CA GLY A 305 -24.67 -28.50 -11.40
C GLY A 305 -23.18 -28.53 -11.72
N ALA A 306 -22.59 -29.73 -11.70
CA ALA A 306 -21.48 -30.05 -12.59
C ALA A 306 -22.02 -30.22 -14.03
N GLY A 307 -21.42 -29.52 -14.99
CA GLY A 307 -21.71 -29.73 -16.41
C GLY A 307 -20.84 -28.87 -17.31
N GLY A 308 -19.93 -29.50 -18.06
CA GLY A 308 -19.30 -28.94 -19.26
C GLY A 308 -17.84 -28.54 -19.11
N GLY A 309 -16.94 -29.51 -19.24
CA GLY A 309 -15.62 -29.20 -19.78
C GLY A 309 -15.74 -28.93 -21.28
N MET A 310 -15.12 -27.84 -21.75
CA MET A 310 -14.37 -27.74 -23.00
C MET A 310 -13.89 -26.29 -23.21
N ASP A 311 -12.67 -26.21 -23.72
CA ASP A 311 -11.95 -25.08 -24.28
C ASP A 311 -11.34 -24.03 -23.33
N ALA A 312 -10.01 -24.18 -23.24
CA ALA A 312 -9.06 -23.10 -23.05
C ALA A 312 -9.31 -21.99 -24.08
N GLY A 313 -10.29 -21.15 -23.79
CA GLY A 313 -10.59 -19.93 -24.52
C GLY A 313 -9.45 -18.94 -24.30
N VAL A 314 -8.63 -18.79 -25.33
CA VAL A 314 -7.77 -17.65 -25.62
C VAL A 314 -8.36 -16.40 -24.96
N ASN A 315 -7.69 -15.89 -23.93
CA ASN A 315 -8.06 -14.65 -23.27
C ASN A 315 -7.88 -13.55 -24.33
N PRO A 316 -8.95 -12.93 -24.88
CA PRO A 316 -8.76 -11.83 -25.79
C PRO A 316 -8.32 -10.68 -24.88
N CYS A 317 -7.01 -10.44 -24.87
CA CYS A 317 -6.46 -9.17 -24.48
C CYS A 317 -7.26 -8.12 -25.24
N LEU A 318 -8.27 -7.52 -24.59
CA LEU A 318 -8.91 -6.29 -25.04
C LEU A 318 -7.83 -5.23 -24.88
N MET A 319 -6.91 -5.26 -25.84
CA MET A 319 -5.78 -4.39 -25.96
C MET A 319 -6.37 -2.99 -26.06
N TRP A 320 -5.96 -2.14 -25.13
CA TRP A 320 -5.94 -0.73 -25.43
C TRP A 320 -5.20 -0.58 -26.77
N PRO A 321 -5.68 0.22 -27.75
CA PRO A 321 -4.90 0.48 -28.96
C PRO A 321 -3.58 1.12 -28.53
N GLY A 322 -2.50 0.33 -28.59
CA GLY A 322 -1.20 0.65 -27.98
C GLY A 322 -0.69 -0.48 -27.10
N ALA A 323 -0.42 -1.65 -27.68
CA ALA A 323 0.29 -2.73 -26.99
C ALA A 323 1.68 -2.20 -26.56
N CYS A 324 1.82 -1.93 -25.27
CA CYS A 324 3.02 -1.34 -24.71
C CYS A 324 4.15 -2.38 -24.69
N SER A 325 5.35 -1.96 -25.06
CA SER A 325 6.57 -2.77 -24.96
C SER A 325 6.66 -3.41 -23.57
N PHE A 326 6.75 -4.74 -23.52
CA PHE A 326 6.96 -5.51 -22.28
C PHE A 326 8.34 -5.18 -21.71
N MET A 327 8.48 -4.09 -20.94
CA MET A 327 9.58 -4.00 -19.99
C MET A 327 9.24 -4.88 -18.79
N PRO A 328 9.97 -5.97 -18.53
CA PRO A 328 9.70 -6.81 -17.38
C PRO A 328 9.99 -6.05 -16.09
N PHE A 329 9.15 -6.25 -15.08
CA PHE A 329 9.49 -5.92 -13.71
C PHE A 329 10.38 -7.01 -13.14
N THR A 330 11.39 -6.63 -12.37
CA THR A 330 12.28 -7.60 -11.70
C THR A 330 11.68 -8.01 -10.36
N ASN A 331 11.28 -7.02 -9.57
CA ASN A 331 10.64 -7.15 -8.27
C ASN A 331 10.05 -5.79 -7.83
N ILE A 332 8.74 -5.60 -8.04
CA ILE A 332 7.95 -4.45 -7.60
C ILE A 332 7.98 -4.41 -6.08
N GLN A 333 8.66 -3.41 -5.52
CA GLN A 333 8.82 -3.19 -4.09
C GLN A 333 7.68 -2.35 -3.52
N ALA A 334 7.31 -1.29 -4.23
CA ALA A 334 6.27 -0.36 -3.84
C ALA A 334 5.61 0.28 -5.06
N VAL A 335 4.36 0.70 -4.87
CA VAL A 335 3.54 1.37 -5.88
C VAL A 335 2.90 2.61 -5.26
N ALA A 336 2.86 3.71 -6.00
CA ALA A 336 2.08 4.89 -5.66
C ALA A 336 1.39 5.42 -6.93
N ALA A 337 0.15 5.89 -6.79
CA ALA A 337 -0.58 6.52 -7.89
C ALA A 337 -0.53 8.03 -7.74
N ASP A 338 -0.43 8.74 -8.87
CA ASP A 338 -0.42 10.19 -8.87
C ASP A 338 -1.73 10.78 -8.32
N PRO A 339 -1.68 11.59 -7.24
CA PRO A 339 -2.89 12.17 -6.65
C PRO A 339 -3.53 13.25 -7.54
N ASP A 340 -2.76 13.88 -8.44
CA ASP A 340 -3.21 15.00 -9.27
C ASP A 340 -4.03 14.56 -10.51
N GLY A 341 -4.27 13.26 -10.66
CA GLY A 341 -5.19 12.72 -11.68
C GLY A 341 -4.58 12.50 -13.06
N SER A 342 -3.25 12.56 -13.23
CA SER A 342 -2.60 12.22 -14.51
C SER A 342 -2.82 10.76 -14.94
N GLY A 343 -3.08 9.86 -13.98
CA GLY A 343 -3.14 8.41 -14.21
C GLY A 343 -1.79 7.71 -14.24
N ASP A 344 -0.73 8.45 -13.91
CA ASP A 344 0.60 7.90 -13.70
C ASP A 344 0.64 7.03 -12.44
N ILE A 345 1.29 5.88 -12.56
CA ILE A 345 1.55 4.93 -11.48
C ILE A 345 3.06 4.79 -11.36
N TYR A 346 3.60 5.23 -10.24
CA TYR A 346 5.01 5.15 -9.92
C TYR A 346 5.33 3.81 -9.27
N VAL A 347 6.44 3.20 -9.69
CA VAL A 347 6.81 1.84 -9.31
C VAL A 347 8.28 1.84 -8.91
N LEU A 348 8.55 1.43 -7.67
CA LEU A 348 9.90 1.04 -7.28
C LEU A 348 10.10 -0.42 -7.65
N ASP A 349 11.01 -0.68 -8.59
CA ASP A 349 11.29 -2.01 -9.13
C ASP A 349 12.77 -2.36 -8.94
N GLY A 350 13.05 -3.55 -8.41
CA GLY A 350 14.40 -4.11 -8.32
C GLY A 350 14.70 -4.77 -6.99
N VAL A 351 15.99 -4.94 -6.69
CA VAL A 351 16.49 -5.48 -5.42
C VAL A 351 17.29 -4.39 -4.71
N SER A 352 17.09 -4.26 -3.40
CA SER A 352 17.66 -3.19 -2.58
C SER A 352 19.20 -3.11 -2.68
N GLY A 353 19.75 -1.92 -2.43
CA GLY A 353 21.20 -1.72 -2.21
C GLY A 353 22.01 -1.23 -3.40
N SER A 354 21.59 -1.47 -4.65
CA SER A 354 22.25 -0.89 -5.85
C SER A 354 21.49 -1.04 -7.16
N SER A 355 20.37 -1.78 -7.18
CA SER A 355 19.65 -2.13 -8.42
C SER A 355 18.21 -1.61 -8.48
N THR A 356 17.80 -0.75 -7.55
CA THR A 356 16.45 -0.19 -7.56
C THR A 356 16.31 0.84 -8.68
N THR A 357 15.26 0.66 -9.48
CA THR A 357 14.82 1.55 -10.55
C THR A 357 13.49 2.18 -10.15
N LEU A 358 13.32 3.45 -10.51
CA LEU A 358 12.01 4.09 -10.49
C LEU A 358 11.44 4.06 -11.89
N LYS A 359 10.30 3.40 -12.04
CA LYS A 359 9.54 3.34 -13.28
C LYS A 359 8.21 4.09 -13.11
N VAL A 360 7.62 4.51 -14.21
CA VAL A 360 6.27 5.08 -14.25
C VAL A 360 5.47 4.44 -15.37
N LEU A 361 4.33 3.87 -15.01
CA LEU A 361 3.29 3.49 -15.96
C LEU A 361 2.38 4.70 -16.16
N ARG A 362 2.51 5.34 -17.32
CA ARG A 362 1.78 6.55 -17.70
C ARG A 362 0.29 6.29 -17.85
N GLY A 363 -0.49 7.36 -17.79
CA GLY A 363 -1.94 7.33 -18.05
C GLY A 363 -2.33 6.68 -19.38
N ASP A 364 -1.51 6.86 -20.42
CA ASP A 364 -1.70 6.27 -21.76
C ASP A 364 -1.25 4.79 -21.88
N GLY A 365 -0.69 4.23 -20.81
CA GLY A 365 -0.18 2.85 -20.75
C GLY A 365 1.32 2.73 -21.01
N GLN A 366 2.01 3.78 -21.45
CA GLN A 366 3.46 3.73 -21.68
C GLN A 366 4.22 3.50 -20.37
N LEU A 367 5.21 2.61 -20.40
CA LEU A 367 6.07 2.33 -19.24
C LEU A 367 7.45 2.94 -19.46
N ASP A 368 7.80 3.95 -18.66
CA ASP A 368 9.08 4.64 -18.73
C ASP A 368 9.94 4.33 -17.49
N THR A 369 11.26 4.41 -17.67
CA THR A 369 12.22 4.41 -16.54
C THR A 369 12.63 5.85 -16.24
N LEU A 370 12.31 6.33 -15.03
CA LEU A 370 12.63 7.68 -14.57
C LEU A 370 14.02 7.76 -13.94
N ALA A 371 14.42 6.73 -13.19
CA ALA A 371 15.74 6.68 -12.58
C ALA A 371 16.24 5.24 -12.45
N VAL A 372 17.55 5.07 -12.51
CA VAL A 372 18.25 3.79 -12.35
C VAL A 372 19.28 3.91 -11.23
N GLY A 373 19.48 2.83 -10.47
CA GLY A 373 20.51 2.78 -9.44
C GLY A 373 20.22 3.67 -8.25
N LEU A 374 18.93 3.89 -7.94
CA LEU A 374 18.54 4.60 -6.74
C LEU A 374 19.08 3.85 -5.54
N ARG A 375 19.85 4.54 -4.69
CA ARG A 375 20.44 3.98 -3.47
C ARG A 375 19.40 3.90 -2.36
N ILE A 376 18.38 3.11 -2.64
CA ILE A 376 17.25 2.76 -1.77
C ILE A 376 17.63 1.40 -1.19
N GLY A 377 18.22 1.41 0.00
CA GLY A 377 18.65 0.18 0.62
C GLY A 377 18.70 0.32 2.13
N PRO A 378 18.14 -0.63 2.89
CA PRO A 378 18.26 -0.61 4.32
C PRO A 378 19.73 -0.76 4.70
N LYS A 379 20.29 0.25 5.36
CA LYS A 379 21.44 -0.01 6.25
C LYS A 379 20.88 -0.71 7.49
N GLY A 380 20.70 -2.02 7.40
CA GLY A 380 20.54 -2.88 8.57
C GLY A 380 19.17 -3.00 9.24
N SER A 381 18.04 -2.80 8.55
CA SER A 381 16.72 -3.15 9.10
C SER A 381 15.76 -3.62 8.01
N GLY A 382 15.25 -4.85 8.13
CA GLY A 382 14.58 -5.63 7.07
C GLY A 382 13.20 -5.16 6.59
N ARG A 383 12.89 -3.86 6.58
CA ARG A 383 11.64 -3.34 6.00
C ARG A 383 11.80 -3.06 4.51
N TRP A 384 10.78 -3.42 3.73
CA TRP A 384 10.70 -3.04 2.31
C TRP A 384 10.48 -1.54 2.16
N PRO A 385 11.11 -0.90 1.17
CA PRO A 385 10.85 0.51 0.90
C PRO A 385 9.39 0.70 0.51
N ARG A 386 8.85 1.85 0.88
CA ARG A 386 7.49 2.26 0.55
C ARG A 386 7.53 3.54 -0.25
N LEU A 387 6.45 3.80 -0.96
CA LEU A 387 6.33 4.91 -1.89
C LEU A 387 5.01 5.64 -1.62
N ALA A 388 5.08 6.97 -1.49
CA ALA A 388 3.93 7.85 -1.49
C ALA A 388 4.12 8.90 -2.60
N ALA A 389 3.08 9.13 -3.38
CA ALA A 389 3.06 10.21 -4.36
C ALA A 389 2.38 11.43 -3.75
N LEU A 390 2.97 12.60 -3.96
CA LEU A 390 2.48 13.88 -3.49
C LEU A 390 2.16 14.78 -4.69
N PRO A 391 1.26 15.77 -4.51
CA PRO A 391 1.03 16.79 -5.52
C PRO A 391 2.32 17.49 -5.98
N GLY A 392 2.31 17.96 -7.22
CA GLY A 392 3.46 18.68 -7.80
C GLY A 392 4.63 17.78 -8.16
N ARG A 393 4.35 16.53 -8.55
CA ARG A 393 5.33 15.55 -9.06
C ARG A 393 6.47 15.25 -8.08
N ARG A 394 6.12 15.06 -6.82
CA ARG A 394 7.05 14.66 -5.76
C ARG A 394 6.73 13.26 -5.28
N LEU A 395 7.76 12.46 -5.04
CA LEU A 395 7.64 11.14 -4.43
C LEU A 395 8.37 11.11 -3.10
N ILE A 396 7.76 10.52 -2.08
CA ILE A 396 8.41 10.19 -0.83
C ILE A 396 8.67 8.69 -0.77
N ILE A 397 9.92 8.35 -0.49
CA ILE A 397 10.39 7.00 -0.28
C ILE A 397 10.80 6.87 1.18
N TYR A 398 10.16 5.95 1.88
CA TYR A 398 10.31 5.77 3.32
C TYR A 398 10.40 4.28 3.67
N GLY A 399 10.74 3.96 4.93
CA GLY A 399 11.09 2.59 5.33
C GLY A 399 12.45 2.11 4.81
N VAL A 400 13.21 2.98 4.13
CA VAL A 400 14.55 2.71 3.59
C VAL A 400 15.67 2.85 4.61
N SER A 401 15.45 3.60 5.67
CA SER A 401 16.40 3.90 6.73
C SER A 401 15.63 4.11 8.03
N GLN A 402 16.30 3.85 9.16
CA GLN A 402 15.77 4.22 10.48
C GLN A 402 15.90 5.72 10.78
N HIS A 403 16.66 6.47 9.98
CA HIS A 403 17.01 7.85 10.29
C HIS A 403 16.53 8.87 9.26
N ASP A 404 16.36 8.45 8.01
CA ASP A 404 16.07 9.37 6.90
C ASP A 404 14.92 8.84 6.04
N LEU A 405 14.12 9.77 5.52
CA LEU A 405 13.30 9.55 4.34
C LEU A 405 13.97 10.18 3.12
N MET A 406 13.59 9.73 1.93
CA MET A 406 14.09 10.26 0.67
C MET A 406 12.95 10.90 -0.12
N ILE A 407 13.16 12.11 -0.63
CA ILE A 407 12.22 12.81 -1.51
C ILE A 407 12.82 12.86 -2.91
N LEU A 408 12.02 12.50 -3.90
CA LEU A 408 12.33 12.66 -5.31
C LEU A 408 11.46 13.77 -5.90
N GLN A 409 12.10 14.74 -6.56
CA GLN A 409 11.43 15.73 -7.41
C GLN A 409 11.61 15.30 -8.87
N LEU A 410 10.50 15.04 -9.57
CA LEU A 410 10.45 14.45 -10.90
C LEU A 410 10.51 15.45 -12.05
#